data_AF-A0A9Q7BFQ5-F1
#
_entry.id   AF-A0A9Q7BFQ5-F1
#
_cell.length_a   1.000
_cell.length_b   1.000
_cell.length_c   1.000
_cell.angle_alpha   90.00
_cell.angle_beta   90.00
_cell.angle_gamma   90.00
#
_symmetry.space_group_name_H-M   'P 1'
#
loop_
_entity.id
_entity.type
_entity.pdbx_description
1 polymer ?
#
loop_
_entity_poly.entity_id
_entity_poly.type
_entity_poly.pdbx_seq_one_letter_code
_entity_poly.pdbx_strand_id
1 'polypeptide(L)'
;MTLDELVTRYRPHLDDESVGVRRSWEEMFTYTLKLYPRDTPLEAFDVHSLEQKLISARLHPPVVNGYVKRWADLLARAQDL
;
A
#
# COMPACT_ATOMS: atom_id res chain seq x y z
N MET A 1 -12.88 3.48 -7.56
CA MET A 1 -12.07 2.31 -7.17
C MET A 1 -11.76 2.45 -5.69
N THR A 2 -11.78 1.35 -4.94
CA THR A 2 -11.42 1.31 -3.51
C THR A 2 -10.00 0.79 -3.30
N LEU A 3 -9.49 0.89 -2.07
CA LEU A 3 -8.20 0.29 -1.69
C LEU A 3 -8.16 -1.22 -1.94
N ASP A 4 -9.19 -1.95 -1.51
CA ASP A 4 -9.22 -3.42 -1.66
C ASP A 4 -9.29 -3.85 -3.13
N GLU A 5 -10.01 -3.09 -3.96
CA GLU A 5 -10.05 -3.30 -5.41
C GLU A 5 -8.68 -3.06 -6.05
N LEU A 6 -8.00 -1.96 -5.73
CA LEU A 6 -6.66 -1.65 -6.26
C LEU A 6 -5.65 -2.72 -5.85
N VAL A 7 -5.65 -3.14 -4.58
CA VAL A 7 -4.78 -4.22 -4.10
C VAL A 7 -5.05 -5.51 -4.88
N THR A 8 -6.31 -5.87 -5.05
CA THR A 8 -6.70 -7.10 -5.77
C THR A 8 -6.27 -7.06 -7.23
N ARG A 9 -6.43 -5.92 -7.92
CA ARG A 9 -5.97 -5.75 -9.30
C ARG A 9 -4.45 -5.75 -9.45
N TYR A 10 -3.74 -5.24 -8.45
CA TYR A 10 -2.28 -5.17 -8.52
C TYR A 10 -1.59 -6.50 -8.20
N ARG A 11 -2.19 -7.34 -7.34
CA ARG A 11 -1.61 -8.63 -6.91
C ARG A 11 -1.05 -9.51 -8.03
N PRO A 12 -1.74 -9.72 -9.18
CA PRO A 12 -1.21 -10.51 -10.28
C PRO A 12 0.13 -10.01 -10.84
N HIS A 13 0.41 -8.70 -10.76
CA HIS A 13 1.69 -8.13 -11.21
C HIS A 13 2.87 -8.51 -10.32
N LEU A 14 2.59 -9.08 -9.14
CA LEU A 14 3.60 -9.54 -8.20
C LEU A 14 3.96 -11.01 -8.41
N ASP A 15 3.26 -11.77 -9.26
CA ASP A 15 3.44 -13.23 -9.36
C ASP A 15 4.85 -13.64 -9.81
N ASP A 16 5.47 -12.84 -10.68
CA ASP A 16 6.84 -13.05 -11.17
C ASP A 16 7.93 -12.52 -10.21
N GLU A 17 7.53 -11.80 -9.16
CA GLU A 17 8.47 -11.28 -8.17
C GLU A 17 8.98 -12.38 -7.23
N SER A 18 10.18 -12.15 -6.70
CA SER A 18 10.73 -13.05 -5.69
C SER A 18 9.79 -13.20 -4.48
N VAL A 19 9.81 -14.35 -3.83
CA VAL A 19 8.95 -14.64 -2.65
C VAL A 19 9.10 -13.56 -1.57
N GLY A 20 10.33 -13.07 -1.34
CA GLY A 20 10.59 -12.01 -0.37
C GLY A 20 9.92 -10.68 -0.74
N VAL A 21 9.94 -10.32 -2.02
CA VAL A 21 9.27 -9.10 -2.52
C VAL A 21 7.76 -9.23 -2.40
N ARG A 22 7.17 -10.35 -2.85
CA ARG A 22 5.72 -10.61 -2.70
C ARG A 22 5.26 -10.51 -1.25
N ARG A 23 5.99 -11.15 -0.33
CA ARG A 23 5.68 -11.09 1.10
C ARG A 23 5.73 -9.66 1.64
N SER A 24 6.75 -8.89 1.25
CA SER A 24 6.88 -7.49 1.64
C SER A 24 5.70 -6.63 1.16
N TRP A 25 5.18 -6.89 -0.04
CA TRP A 25 3.98 -6.23 -0.57
C TRP A 25 2.71 -6.63 0.19
N GLU A 26 2.50 -7.91 0.45
CA GLU A 26 1.33 -8.38 1.22
C GLU A 26 1.34 -7.88 2.66
N GLU A 27 2.51 -7.79 3.30
CA GLU A 27 2.66 -7.17 4.61
C GLU A 27 2.24 -5.70 4.57
N MET A 28 2.63 -4.97 3.52
CA MET A 28 2.23 -3.58 3.31
C MET A 28 0.73 -3.43 3.13
N PHE A 29 0.11 -4.22 2.25
CA PHE A 29 -1.33 -4.20 2.03
C PHE A 29 -2.10 -4.54 3.30
N THR A 30 -1.69 -5.61 3.99
CA THR A 30 -2.30 -6.03 5.24
C THR A 30 -2.23 -4.95 6.30
N TYR A 31 -1.09 -4.25 6.40
CA TYR A 31 -0.93 -3.18 7.37
C TYR A 31 -1.83 -1.98 7.03
N THR A 32 -1.84 -1.52 5.77
CA THR A 32 -2.70 -0.40 5.35
C THR A 32 -4.18 -0.73 5.54
N LEU A 33 -4.63 -1.93 5.18
CA LEU A 33 -6.03 -2.36 5.33
C LEU A 33 -6.45 -2.61 6.80
N LYS A 34 -5.50 -2.60 7.76
CA LYS A 34 -5.81 -2.52 9.19
C LYS A 34 -6.04 -1.08 9.66
N LEU A 35 -5.45 -0.11 8.97
CA LEU A 35 -5.55 1.31 9.31
C LEU A 35 -6.72 2.02 8.59
N TYR A 36 -7.12 1.49 7.43
CA TYR A 36 -8.16 2.05 6.58
C TYR A 36 -9.20 0.97 6.27
N PRO A 37 -10.51 1.30 6.28
CA PRO A 37 -11.54 0.40 5.77
C PRO A 37 -11.24 -0.06 4.34
N ARG A 38 -11.57 -1.32 4.02
CA ARG A 38 -11.31 -1.90 2.69
C ARG A 38 -12.01 -1.16 1.55
N ASP A 39 -13.19 -0.65 1.84
CA ASP A 39 -14.05 0.14 0.95
C ASP A 39 -13.64 1.61 0.86
N THR A 40 -12.54 2.03 1.51
CA THR A 40 -12.02 3.40 1.39
C THR A 40 -11.82 3.74 -0.09
N PRO A 41 -12.52 4.77 -0.61
CA PRO A 41 -12.30 5.24 -1.97
C PRO A 41 -10.87 5.75 -2.14
N LEU A 42 -10.25 5.52 -3.30
CA LEU A 42 -8.85 5.95 -3.52
C LEU A 42 -8.68 7.47 -3.39
N GLU A 43 -9.68 8.25 -3.77
CA GLU A 43 -9.69 9.71 -3.60
C GLU A 43 -9.71 10.17 -2.14
N ALA A 44 -10.13 9.31 -1.22
CA ALA A 44 -10.12 9.56 0.22
C ALA A 44 -8.88 8.98 0.91
N PHE A 45 -8.06 8.21 0.20
CA PHE A 45 -6.83 7.65 0.73
C PHE A 45 -5.66 8.61 0.54
N ASP A 46 -5.19 9.19 1.65
CA ASP A 46 -4.03 10.08 1.69
C ASP A 46 -2.78 9.35 2.18
N VAL A 47 -1.76 9.28 1.32
CA VAL A 47 -0.47 8.66 1.61
C VAL A 47 0.28 9.42 2.71
N HIS A 48 0.14 10.73 2.81
CA HIS A 48 0.79 11.49 3.89
C HIS A 48 0.17 11.17 5.25
N SER A 49 -1.15 11.03 5.30
CA SER A 49 -1.83 10.51 6.49
C SER A 49 -1.38 9.09 6.86
N LEU A 50 -1.11 8.21 5.88
CA LEU A 50 -0.54 6.88 6.13
C LEU A 50 0.88 7.01 6.73
N GLU A 51 1.73 7.86 6.16
CA GLU A 51 3.09 8.13 6.67
C GLU A 51 3.06 8.51 8.16
N GLN A 52 2.21 9.47 8.54
CA GLN A 52 2.08 9.91 9.94
C GLN A 52 1.62 8.77 10.86
N LYS A 53 0.71 7.90 10.40
CA LYS A 53 0.28 6.72 11.15
C LYS A 53 1.42 5.71 11.34
N LEU A 54 2.24 5.47 10.30
CA LEU A 54 3.38 4.56 10.37
C LEU A 54 4.46 5.08 11.32
N ILE A 55 4.76 6.38 11.28
CA ILE A 55 5.68 7.06 12.21
C ILE A 55 5.16 6.94 13.65
N SER A 56 3.87 7.21 13.86
CA SER A 56 3.23 7.12 15.18
C SER A 56 3.26 5.70 15.75
N ALA A 57 3.19 4.69 14.88
CA ALA A 57 3.36 3.28 15.22
C ALA A 57 4.83 2.86 15.45
N ARG A 58 5.77 3.82 15.41
CA ARG A 58 7.21 3.64 15.65
C ARG A 58 7.90 2.67 14.68
N LEU A 59 7.42 2.61 13.43
CA LEU A 59 8.13 1.89 12.38
C LEU A 59 9.46 2.58 12.07
N HIS A 60 10.48 1.78 11.72
CA HIS A 60 11.80 2.32 11.40
C HIS A 60 11.74 3.19 10.13
N PRO A 61 12.39 4.36 10.07
CA PRO A 61 12.22 5.34 8.98
C PRO A 61 12.40 4.78 7.54
N PRO A 62 13.38 3.90 7.25
CA PRO A 62 13.51 3.27 5.93
C PRO A 62 12.29 2.42 5.54
N VAL A 63 11.61 1.79 6.52
CA VAL A 63 10.37 1.02 6.28
C VAL A 63 9.25 1.98 5.92
N VAL A 64 9.10 3.07 6.67
CA VAL A 64 8.09 4.12 6.41
C VAL A 64 8.28 4.67 4.99
N ASN A 65 9.50 5.11 4.66
CA ASN A 65 9.81 5.67 3.34
C ASN A 65 9.52 4.67 2.22
N GLY A 66 9.86 3.40 2.42
CA GLY A 66 9.59 2.34 1.47
C GLY A 66 8.09 2.11 1.25
N TYR A 67 7.30 2.10 2.31
CA TYR A 67 5.83 1.95 2.25
C TYR A 67 5.17 3.13 1.55
N VAL A 68 5.54 4.36 1.95
CA VAL A 68 5.01 5.60 1.38
C VAL A 68 5.30 5.67 -0.12
N LYS A 69 6.55 5.42 -0.52
CA LYS A 69 6.94 5.41 -1.93
C LYS A 69 6.16 4.37 -2.73
N ARG A 70 6.07 3.12 -2.26
CA ARG A 70 5.35 2.06 -2.97
C ARG A 70 3.87 2.37 -3.14
N TRP A 71 3.22 2.94 -2.12
CA TRP A 71 1.82 3.37 -2.23
C TRP A 71 1.65 4.53 -3.21
N ALA A 72 2.52 5.53 -3.17
CA ALA A 72 2.49 6.64 -4.13
C ALA A 72 2.68 6.15 -5.57
N ASP A 73 3.65 5.28 -5.81
CA ASP A 73 3.91 4.68 -7.11
C ASP A 73 2.72 3.83 -7.59
N LEU A 74 2.10 3.04 -6.70
CA LEU A 74 0.92 2.24 -7.02
C LEU A 74 -0.30 3.10 -7.35
N LEU A 75 -0.56 4.15 -6.57
CA LEU A 75 -1.68 5.08 -6.81
C LEU A 75 -1.51 5.82 -8.14
N ALA A 76 -0.29 6.22 -8.50
CA ALA A 76 -0.01 6.86 -9.78
C ALA A 76 -0.35 5.94 -10.98
N ARG A 77 -0.29 4.62 -10.77
CA ARG A 77 -0.61 3.60 -11.79
C ARG A 77 -2.05 3.11 -11.73
N ALA A 78 -2.85 3.59 -10.77
CA ALA A 78 -4.21 3.11 -10.55
C ALA A 78 -5.12 3.23 -11.78
N GLN A 79 -4.87 4.22 -12.65
CA GLN A 79 -5.66 4.40 -13.89
C GLN A 79 -5.29 3.39 -14.99
N ASP A 80 -4.12 2.76 -14.88
CA ASP A 80 -3.56 1.83 -15.87
C ASP A 80 -3.75 0.35 -15.46
N LEU A 81 -4.46 0.08 -14.35
CA LEU A 81 -4.66 -1.24 -13.73
C LEU A 81 -6.07 -1.82 -13.89
#